data_AF-A0A8X6JZ91-F1
#
_entry.id   AF-A0A8X6JZ91-F1
#
_cell.length_a   1.000
_cell.length_b   1.000
_cell.length_c   1.000
_cell.angle_alpha   90.00
_cell.angle_beta   90.00
_cell.angle_gamma   90.00
#
_symmetry.space_group_name_H-M   'P 1'
#
loop_
_entity.id
_entity.type
_entity.pdbx_description
1 polymer ?
#
loop_
_entity_poly.entity_id
_entity_poly.type
_entity_poly.pdbx_seq_one_letter_code
_entity_poly.pdbx_strand_id
1 'polypeptide(L)'
;MIYYSIISVLGNYGGSGMDAFVKLAHEAGICVAASDSVLSHAEDYYFDQIIRNLQKYPNAKVVVCFCEGMTVRGLLKAMRRLNATGEFLLIGSDGWSDRNDVTEEYEKEANGGISIRIHSTYDRSFDPYYFSLKPHNNSRNPWFREFWEYRFNCSLQNGSGKYNKTCSGNENLQERYKQDTKMSFVKKAIYTMAYGLHDMQKAKCNNSGLCADMLPLNGSLFLQYLLNVSFVWENETVKFDEKGDPPGRYDIMNFQYIPENNSYDYKHVGSWNSGKLDIFQPFRWNPRHVTNGIPESVCSKPCERGKVKSVQSESVKCCWVCVACKENQYLEDEFTCKDCDLGWWPNDNLTADNSFLISVPKISLDIS
;
A
#
# COMPACT_ATOMS: atom_id res chain seq x y z
N MET A 1 11.98 5.42 16.48
CA MET A 1 11.48 6.01 15.22
C MET A 1 11.29 4.90 14.21
N ILE A 2 10.26 5.00 13.37
CA ILE A 2 9.95 3.98 12.35
C ILE A 2 11.07 3.94 11.30
N TYR A 3 11.47 2.73 10.94
CA TYR A 3 12.54 2.45 9.98
C TYR A 3 12.08 1.36 9.02
N TYR A 4 12.02 1.66 7.73
CA TYR A 4 11.38 0.82 6.72
C TYR A 4 12.13 0.89 5.39
N SER A 5 11.92 -0.09 4.51
CA SER A 5 12.48 -0.06 3.16
C SER A 5 11.42 0.27 2.13
N ILE A 6 11.84 0.77 0.97
CA ILE A 6 10.95 1.12 -0.13
C ILE A 6 11.31 0.40 -1.42
N ILE A 7 10.27 0.04 -2.17
CA ILE A 7 10.38 -0.47 -3.52
C ILE A 7 9.41 0.29 -4.41
N SER A 8 9.87 0.74 -5.57
CA SER A 8 9.00 1.33 -6.59
C SER A 8 9.09 0.58 -7.91
N VAL A 9 7.96 0.46 -8.60
CA VAL A 9 8.01 0.09 -10.02
C VAL A 9 8.56 1.26 -10.83
N LEU A 10 9.44 0.97 -11.78
CA LEU A 10 9.94 1.99 -12.72
C LEU A 10 8.80 2.47 -13.63
N GLY A 11 8.54 3.77 -13.57
CA GLY A 11 7.47 4.43 -14.31
C GLY A 11 6.80 5.53 -13.47
N ASN A 12 5.91 6.31 -14.08
CA ASN A 12 5.32 7.49 -13.43
C ASN A 12 4.48 7.12 -12.19
N TYR A 13 3.80 5.98 -12.19
CA TYR A 13 3.03 5.49 -11.05
C TYR A 13 3.92 5.22 -9.84
N GLY A 14 4.94 4.38 -10.00
CA GLY A 14 5.82 4.00 -8.89
C GLY A 14 6.75 5.13 -8.47
N GLY A 15 7.34 5.85 -9.42
CA GLY A 15 8.25 6.98 -9.14
C GLY A 15 7.55 8.13 -8.42
N SER A 16 6.51 8.71 -9.02
CA SER A 16 5.82 9.87 -8.43
C SER A 16 5.12 9.52 -7.11
N GLY A 17 4.53 8.31 -7.02
CA GLY A 17 3.91 7.83 -5.79
C GLY A 17 4.92 7.66 -4.66
N MET A 18 6.09 7.09 -4.96
CA MET A 18 7.15 6.92 -3.98
C MET A 18 7.77 8.25 -3.55
N ASP A 19 8.03 9.18 -4.48
CA ASP A 19 8.57 10.49 -4.16
C ASP A 19 7.64 11.27 -3.21
N ALA A 20 6.33 11.25 -3.49
CA ALA A 20 5.32 11.86 -2.62
C ALA A 20 5.30 11.19 -1.24
N PHE A 21 5.36 9.85 -1.18
CA PHE A 21 5.37 9.11 0.06
C PHE A 21 6.62 9.39 0.91
N VAL A 22 7.81 9.35 0.31
CA VAL A 22 9.09 9.60 0.99
C VAL A 22 9.12 11.02 1.57
N LYS A 23 8.62 12.01 0.82
CA LYS A 23 8.51 13.39 1.30
C LYS A 23 7.65 13.47 2.56
N LEU A 24 6.44 12.91 2.53
CA LEU A 24 5.52 12.92 3.67
C LEU A 24 6.06 12.10 4.86
N ALA A 25 6.71 10.98 4.58
CA ALA A 25 7.35 10.15 5.60
C ALA A 25 8.48 10.91 6.32
N HIS A 26 9.29 11.67 5.60
CA HIS A 26 10.34 12.50 6.18
C HIS A 26 9.77 13.62 7.05
N GLU A 27 8.71 14.29 6.59
CA GLU A 27 7.97 15.29 7.39
C GLU A 27 7.38 14.70 8.69
N ALA A 28 7.02 13.42 8.66
CA ALA A 28 6.55 12.67 9.83
C ALA A 28 7.68 12.04 10.70
N GLY A 29 8.96 12.26 10.37
CA GLY A 29 10.09 11.71 11.12
C GLY A 29 10.31 10.20 10.96
N ILE A 30 9.92 9.63 9.81
CA ILE A 30 10.02 8.21 9.47
C ILE A 30 11.20 8.02 8.49
N CYS A 31 12.13 7.12 8.77
CA CYS A 31 13.35 6.96 7.96
C CYS A 31 13.31 5.76 7.02
N VAL A 32 13.88 5.97 5.83
CA VAL A 32 14.09 4.93 4.81
C VAL A 32 15.42 4.22 5.07
N ALA A 33 15.40 2.89 5.06
CA ALA A 33 16.55 2.01 5.25
C ALA A 33 17.24 1.65 3.94
N ALA A 34 16.43 1.23 2.96
CA ALA A 34 16.85 0.87 1.62
C ALA A 34 15.81 1.36 0.63
N SER A 35 16.27 1.72 -0.56
CA SER A 35 15.43 2.12 -1.68
C SER A 35 15.86 1.34 -2.91
N ASP A 36 14.91 0.63 -3.52
CA ASP A 36 15.13 -0.12 -4.75
C ASP A 36 14.03 0.18 -5.78
N SER A 37 14.34 -0.02 -7.06
CA SER A 37 13.38 0.13 -8.15
C SER A 37 13.54 -0.97 -9.20
N VAL A 38 12.43 -1.38 -9.82
CA VAL A 38 12.43 -2.50 -10.76
C VAL A 38 11.35 -2.35 -11.84
N LEU A 39 11.59 -2.92 -13.02
CA LEU A 39 10.57 -3.02 -14.07
C LEU A 39 9.56 -4.14 -13.72
N SER A 40 8.27 -3.94 -14.03
CA SER A 40 7.23 -4.97 -13.80
C SER A 40 7.48 -6.32 -14.48
N HIS A 41 8.26 -6.33 -15.57
CA HIS A 41 8.60 -7.50 -16.36
C HIS A 41 10.09 -7.87 -16.27
N ALA A 42 10.79 -7.38 -15.24
CA ALA A 42 12.18 -7.73 -15.01
C ALA A 42 12.35 -9.24 -14.80
N GLU A 43 13.56 -9.72 -15.09
CA GLU A 43 13.93 -11.11 -14.82
C GLU A 43 14.05 -11.39 -13.31
N ASP A 44 13.90 -12.66 -12.95
CA ASP A 44 13.97 -13.14 -11.57
C ASP A 44 15.24 -12.69 -10.82
N TYR A 45 16.36 -12.56 -11.54
CA TYR A 45 17.63 -12.07 -11.00
C TYR A 45 17.52 -10.72 -10.30
N TYR A 46 16.79 -9.76 -10.89
CA TYR A 46 16.65 -8.42 -10.32
C TYR A 46 15.83 -8.44 -9.03
N PHE A 47 14.76 -9.24 -8.98
CA PHE A 47 13.97 -9.42 -7.76
C PHE A 47 14.80 -10.09 -6.66
N ASP A 48 15.64 -11.07 -6.99
CA ASP A 48 16.55 -11.71 -6.03
C ASP A 48 17.57 -10.72 -5.46
N GLN A 49 18.11 -9.81 -6.29
CA GLN A 49 19.00 -8.74 -5.80
C GLN A 49 18.31 -7.81 -4.81
N ILE A 50 17.05 -7.44 -5.07
CA ILE A 50 16.26 -6.58 -4.17
C ILE A 50 16.09 -7.25 -2.82
N ILE A 51 15.65 -8.51 -2.77
CA ILE A 51 15.49 -9.23 -1.50
C ILE A 51 16.82 -9.34 -0.74
N ARG A 52 17.93 -9.63 -1.43
CA ARG A 52 19.27 -9.62 -0.82
C ARG A 52 19.67 -8.24 -0.29
N ASN A 53 19.28 -7.16 -0.97
CA ASN A 53 19.55 -5.81 -0.52
C ASN A 53 18.75 -5.47 0.75
N LEU A 54 17.46 -5.85 0.79
CA LEU A 54 16.62 -5.70 1.98
C LEU A 54 17.19 -6.46 3.18
N GLN A 55 17.69 -7.67 2.98
CA GLN A 55 18.28 -8.50 4.05
C GLN A 55 19.53 -7.89 4.70
N LYS A 56 20.20 -6.91 4.06
CA LYS A 56 21.30 -6.15 4.68
C LYS A 56 20.82 -5.25 5.83
N TYR A 57 19.52 -4.97 5.91
CA TYR A 57 18.90 -4.10 6.91
C TYR A 57 17.92 -4.89 7.78
N PRO A 58 18.42 -5.78 8.68
CA PRO A 58 17.57 -6.69 9.44
C PRO A 58 16.56 -5.99 10.37
N ASN A 59 16.79 -4.72 10.71
CA ASN A 59 15.89 -3.92 11.56
C ASN A 59 14.74 -3.27 10.76
N ALA A 60 14.81 -3.23 9.43
CA ALA A 60 13.75 -2.75 8.55
C ALA A 60 12.85 -3.93 8.17
N LYS A 61 11.85 -4.22 9.01
CA LYS A 61 10.89 -5.32 8.79
C LYS A 61 9.74 -4.94 7.86
N VAL A 62 9.45 -3.65 7.72
CA VAL A 62 8.38 -3.15 6.85
C VAL A 62 8.96 -2.73 5.51
N VAL A 63 8.31 -3.13 4.43
CA VAL A 63 8.65 -2.76 3.06
C VAL A 63 7.43 -2.12 2.40
N VAL A 64 7.55 -0.84 2.05
CA VAL A 64 6.50 -0.10 1.33
C VAL A 64 6.73 -0.23 -0.17
N CYS A 65 5.74 -0.73 -0.91
CA CYS A 65 5.81 -1.00 -2.34
C CYS A 65 4.79 -0.14 -3.11
N PHE A 66 5.24 0.91 -3.79
CA PHE A 66 4.44 1.56 -4.84
C PHE A 66 4.64 0.81 -6.15
N CYS A 67 3.91 -0.29 -6.29
CA CYS A 67 4.20 -1.35 -7.23
C CYS A 67 2.94 -1.86 -7.90
N GLU A 68 3.05 -2.27 -9.16
CA GLU A 68 2.00 -2.99 -9.86
C GLU A 68 1.95 -4.46 -9.43
N GLY A 69 0.83 -5.14 -9.69
CA GLY A 69 0.61 -6.52 -9.27
C GLY A 69 1.72 -7.49 -9.68
N MET A 70 2.23 -7.41 -10.90
CA MET A 70 3.30 -8.31 -11.36
C MET A 70 4.65 -8.05 -10.68
N THR A 71 4.93 -6.80 -10.31
CA THR A 71 6.11 -6.46 -9.50
C THR A 71 6.01 -7.11 -8.11
N VAL A 72 4.84 -7.02 -7.47
CA VAL A 72 4.61 -7.66 -6.17
C VAL A 72 4.73 -9.19 -6.30
N ARG A 73 4.15 -9.79 -7.34
CA ARG A 73 4.30 -11.24 -7.61
C ARG A 73 5.76 -11.65 -7.78
N GLY A 74 6.57 -10.83 -8.48
CA GLY A 74 8.02 -11.05 -8.62
C GLY A 74 8.76 -11.01 -7.28
N LEU A 75 8.40 -10.09 -6.39
CA LEU A 75 8.94 -10.02 -5.04
C LEU A 75 8.56 -11.25 -4.20
N LEU A 76 7.31 -11.68 -4.23
CA LEU A 76 6.85 -12.88 -3.52
C LEU A 76 7.58 -14.14 -4.01
N LYS A 77 7.80 -14.25 -5.33
CA LYS A 77 8.63 -15.31 -5.94
C LYS A 77 10.06 -15.31 -5.41
N ALA A 78 10.71 -14.15 -5.38
CA ALA A 78 12.06 -13.99 -4.88
C ALA A 78 12.15 -14.30 -3.38
N MET A 79 11.17 -13.86 -2.58
CA MET A 79 11.08 -14.20 -1.16
C MET A 79 11.06 -15.71 -0.94
N ARG A 80 10.31 -16.46 -1.76
CA ARG A 80 10.33 -17.93 -1.69
C ARG A 80 11.70 -18.50 -2.08
N ARG A 81 12.25 -18.09 -3.23
CA ARG A 81 13.55 -18.60 -3.72
C ARG A 81 14.69 -18.40 -2.72
N LEU A 82 14.67 -17.29 -2.00
CA LEU A 82 15.71 -16.90 -1.05
C LEU A 82 15.37 -17.25 0.41
N ASN A 83 14.33 -18.06 0.64
CA ASN A 83 13.88 -18.44 1.98
C ASN A 83 13.65 -17.22 2.89
N ALA A 84 13.04 -16.16 2.36
CA ALA A 84 12.67 -14.94 3.07
C ALA A 84 11.17 -14.84 3.40
N THR A 85 10.40 -15.92 3.24
CA THR A 85 8.98 -16.00 3.61
C THR A 85 8.75 -15.57 5.06
N GLY A 86 7.98 -14.51 5.29
CA GLY A 86 7.73 -13.96 6.62
C GLY A 86 8.90 -13.17 7.23
N GLU A 87 9.93 -12.82 6.46
CA GLU A 87 10.99 -11.91 6.97
C GLU A 87 10.55 -10.44 6.93
N PHE A 88 9.69 -10.09 5.96
CA PHE A 88 9.24 -8.74 5.69
C PHE A 88 7.71 -8.64 5.71
N LEU A 89 7.20 -7.52 6.20
CA LEU A 89 5.81 -7.10 6.06
C LEU A 89 5.70 -6.20 4.84
N LEU A 90 4.98 -6.65 3.81
CA LEU A 90 4.69 -5.84 2.63
C LEU A 90 3.51 -4.90 2.90
N ILE A 91 3.71 -3.61 2.68
CA ILE A 91 2.64 -2.62 2.56
C ILE A 91 2.66 -2.14 1.12
N GLY A 92 1.67 -2.50 0.31
CA GLY A 92 1.63 -2.06 -1.08
C GLY A 92 0.46 -1.14 -1.41
N SER A 93 0.63 -0.42 -2.51
CA SER A 93 -0.41 0.40 -3.13
C SER A 93 -1.54 -0.45 -3.74
N ASP A 94 -2.44 0.17 -4.50
CA ASP A 94 -3.62 -0.48 -5.08
C ASP A 94 -3.33 -1.49 -6.20
N GLY A 95 -2.07 -1.60 -6.63
CA GLY A 95 -1.65 -2.48 -7.71
C GLY A 95 -1.83 -3.98 -7.42
N TRP A 96 -1.96 -4.38 -6.15
CA TRP A 96 -2.14 -5.78 -5.75
C TRP A 96 -3.32 -6.02 -4.80
N SER A 97 -4.08 -4.97 -4.45
CA SER A 97 -5.24 -5.12 -3.56
C SER A 97 -6.32 -5.99 -4.20
N ASP A 98 -6.80 -7.01 -3.47
CA ASP A 98 -7.82 -7.97 -3.92
C ASP A 98 -7.51 -8.70 -5.24
N ARG A 99 -6.22 -8.75 -5.62
CA ARG A 99 -5.74 -9.43 -6.82
C ARG A 99 -5.22 -10.82 -6.45
N ASN A 100 -6.09 -11.81 -6.52
CA ASN A 100 -5.71 -13.20 -6.20
C ASN A 100 -4.65 -13.74 -7.16
N ASP A 101 -4.67 -13.33 -8.42
CA ASP A 101 -3.66 -13.70 -9.43
C ASP A 101 -2.23 -13.22 -9.08
N VAL A 102 -2.11 -12.18 -8.24
CA VAL A 102 -0.81 -11.73 -7.73
C VAL A 102 -0.29 -12.70 -6.67
N THR A 103 -1.16 -13.12 -5.74
CA THR A 103 -0.79 -13.94 -4.56
C THR A 103 -0.93 -15.45 -4.77
N GLU A 104 -1.63 -15.89 -5.82
CA GLU A 104 -1.88 -17.31 -6.13
C GLU A 104 -0.56 -18.08 -6.20
N GLU A 105 -0.48 -19.20 -5.48
CA GLU A 105 0.70 -20.01 -5.24
C GLU A 105 1.74 -19.41 -4.27
N TYR A 106 1.65 -18.14 -3.90
CA TYR A 106 2.58 -17.42 -3.02
C TYR A 106 1.92 -16.82 -1.77
N GLU A 107 0.87 -17.50 -1.29
CA GLU A 107 0.02 -16.99 -0.21
C GLU A 107 0.79 -16.89 1.11
N LYS A 108 1.71 -17.83 1.38
CA LYS A 108 2.53 -17.82 2.59
C LYS A 108 3.48 -16.62 2.65
N GLU A 109 4.03 -16.22 1.50
CA GLU A 109 4.92 -15.08 1.35
C GLU A 109 4.15 -13.75 1.46
N ALA A 110 2.91 -13.71 0.98
CA ALA A 110 2.06 -12.52 1.05
C ALA A 110 1.36 -12.34 2.41
N ASN A 111 1.31 -13.40 3.23
CA ASN A 111 0.55 -13.42 4.48
C ASN A 111 0.96 -12.28 5.44
N GLY A 112 -0.04 -11.63 5.98
CA GLY A 112 0.06 -10.46 6.84
C GLY A 112 0.29 -9.15 6.09
N GLY A 113 0.51 -9.15 4.78
CA GLY A 113 0.69 -7.95 3.99
C GLY A 113 -0.54 -7.04 3.97
N ILE A 114 -0.31 -5.74 3.85
CA ILE A 114 -1.34 -4.70 3.82
C ILE A 114 -1.39 -4.12 2.41
N SER A 115 -2.59 -3.95 1.87
CA SER A 115 -2.82 -3.29 0.60
C SER A 115 -3.87 -2.19 0.73
N ILE A 116 -3.77 -1.17 -0.10
CA ILE A 116 -4.70 -0.05 -0.13
C ILE A 116 -5.55 -0.18 -1.39
N ARG A 117 -6.86 -0.36 -1.25
CA ARG A 117 -7.81 -0.41 -2.37
C ARG A 117 -8.45 0.95 -2.55
N ILE A 118 -8.63 1.41 -3.79
CA ILE A 118 -9.51 2.57 -4.03
C ILE A 118 -10.95 2.13 -3.74
N HIS A 119 -11.68 2.88 -2.91
CA HIS A 119 -13.02 2.51 -2.47
C HIS A 119 -13.97 2.40 -3.67
N SER A 120 -14.52 1.21 -3.88
CA SER A 120 -15.38 0.91 -5.02
C SER A 120 -16.53 0.02 -4.57
N THR A 121 -17.75 0.45 -4.88
CA THR A 121 -18.94 -0.31 -4.52
C THR A 121 -19.17 -1.47 -5.49
N TYR A 122 -19.69 -2.58 -4.96
CA TYR A 122 -20.02 -3.74 -5.78
C TYR A 122 -21.19 -3.43 -6.70
N ASP A 123 -21.01 -3.61 -8.02
CA ASP A 123 -22.06 -3.33 -8.97
C ASP A 123 -22.99 -4.53 -9.16
N ARG A 124 -24.09 -4.51 -8.43
CA ARG A 124 -25.13 -5.56 -8.50
C ARG A 124 -25.85 -5.63 -9.85
N SER A 125 -25.84 -4.54 -10.64
CA SER A 125 -26.51 -4.49 -11.94
C SER A 125 -25.68 -5.10 -13.07
N PHE A 126 -24.35 -5.16 -12.89
CA PHE A 126 -23.45 -5.72 -13.91
C PHE A 126 -23.50 -7.24 -13.96
N ASP A 127 -23.65 -7.90 -12.82
CA ASP A 127 -23.62 -9.35 -12.69
C ASP A 127 -24.66 -10.07 -13.57
N PRO A 128 -25.96 -9.75 -13.51
CA PRO A 128 -26.95 -10.43 -14.35
C PRO A 128 -26.66 -10.26 -15.85
N TYR A 129 -26.20 -9.06 -16.24
CA TYR A 129 -25.79 -8.78 -17.61
C TYR A 129 -24.61 -9.67 -18.00
N TYR A 130 -23.53 -9.68 -17.21
CA TYR A 130 -22.33 -10.47 -17.48
C TYR A 130 -22.63 -11.98 -17.54
N PHE A 131 -23.42 -12.51 -16.61
CA PHE A 131 -23.76 -13.94 -16.58
C PHE A 131 -24.65 -14.40 -17.74
N SER A 132 -25.39 -13.48 -18.37
CA SER A 132 -26.19 -13.77 -19.55
C SER A 132 -25.38 -13.90 -20.84
N LEU A 133 -24.11 -13.48 -20.84
CA LEU A 133 -23.26 -13.50 -22.04
C LEU A 133 -22.85 -14.92 -22.42
N LYS A 134 -22.95 -15.22 -23.70
CA LYS A 134 -22.56 -16.50 -24.31
C LYS A 134 -21.82 -16.25 -25.64
N PRO A 135 -20.92 -17.14 -26.07
CA PRO A 135 -20.14 -16.94 -27.30
C PRO A 135 -20.99 -16.74 -28.56
N HIS A 136 -22.24 -17.22 -28.57
CA HIS A 136 -23.16 -17.07 -29.69
C HIS A 136 -23.96 -15.76 -29.67
N ASN A 137 -24.15 -15.12 -28.51
CA ASN A 137 -24.96 -13.89 -28.38
C ASN A 137 -24.12 -12.61 -28.29
N ASN A 138 -22.82 -12.73 -27.99
CA ASN A 138 -21.93 -11.59 -27.81
C ASN A 138 -20.94 -11.46 -28.99
N SER A 139 -21.46 -11.10 -30.17
CA SER A 139 -20.65 -10.90 -31.39
C SER A 139 -19.93 -9.55 -31.46
N ARG A 140 -20.34 -8.59 -30.60
CA ARG A 140 -19.76 -7.23 -30.57
C ARG A 140 -18.37 -7.16 -29.95
N ASN A 141 -18.03 -8.11 -29.07
CA ASN A 141 -16.73 -8.15 -28.40
C ASN A 141 -15.84 -9.17 -29.12
N PRO A 142 -14.81 -8.73 -29.87
CA PRO A 142 -13.99 -9.62 -30.67
C PRO A 142 -13.17 -10.60 -29.82
N TRP A 143 -12.87 -10.28 -28.55
CA TRP A 143 -12.06 -11.12 -27.66
C TRP A 143 -12.87 -12.09 -26.79
N PHE A 144 -14.20 -12.07 -26.90
CA PHE A 144 -15.06 -12.82 -25.98
C PHE A 144 -14.94 -14.34 -26.18
N ARG A 145 -14.64 -14.79 -27.41
CA ARG A 145 -14.45 -16.21 -27.73
C ARG A 145 -13.14 -16.72 -27.13
N GLU A 146 -12.06 -15.98 -27.31
CA GLU A 146 -10.74 -16.28 -26.76
C GLU A 146 -10.76 -16.27 -25.23
N PHE A 147 -11.44 -15.30 -24.63
CA PHE A 147 -11.69 -15.26 -23.19
C PHE A 147 -12.42 -16.53 -22.71
N TRP A 148 -13.47 -16.95 -23.41
CA TRP A 148 -14.25 -18.14 -23.06
C TRP A 148 -13.39 -19.41 -23.09
N GLU A 149 -12.62 -19.59 -24.17
CA GLU A 149 -11.71 -20.72 -24.33
C GLU A 149 -10.64 -20.75 -23.24
N TYR A 150 -10.02 -19.59 -22.94
CA TYR A 150 -9.02 -19.47 -21.89
C TYR A 150 -9.59 -19.75 -20.49
N ARG A 151 -10.74 -19.15 -20.15
CA ARG A 151 -11.37 -19.30 -18.83
C ARG A 151 -11.78 -20.74 -18.53
N PHE A 152 -12.36 -21.42 -19.53
CA PHE A 152 -12.89 -22.77 -19.37
C PHE A 152 -11.93 -23.87 -19.84
N ASN A 153 -10.73 -23.50 -20.29
CA ASN A 153 -9.67 -24.40 -20.76
C ASN A 153 -10.19 -25.39 -21.82
N CYS A 154 -10.93 -24.86 -22.80
CA CYS A 154 -11.58 -25.62 -23.87
C CYS A 154 -11.54 -24.88 -25.21
N SER A 155 -11.82 -25.58 -26.31
CA SER A 155 -11.85 -25.02 -27.67
C SER A 155 -13.29 -24.93 -28.19
N LEU A 156 -13.72 -23.75 -28.68
CA LEU A 156 -15.04 -23.53 -29.29
C LEU A 156 -15.11 -24.04 -30.74
N GLN A 157 -13.95 -24.16 -31.42
CA GLN A 157 -13.84 -24.79 -32.74
C GLN A 157 -13.15 -26.15 -32.62
N ASN A 158 -13.73 -27.17 -33.25
CA ASN A 158 -13.09 -28.48 -33.36
C ASN A 158 -11.82 -28.37 -34.21
N GLY A 159 -10.67 -28.68 -33.63
CA GLY A 159 -9.39 -28.74 -34.35
C GLY A 159 -8.44 -27.55 -34.17
N SER A 160 -8.77 -26.55 -33.33
CA SER A 160 -7.86 -25.41 -33.06
C SER A 160 -6.64 -25.77 -32.19
N GLY A 161 -6.56 -27.00 -31.67
CA GLY A 161 -5.34 -27.62 -31.12
C GLY A 161 -4.81 -27.08 -29.80
N LYS A 162 -5.29 -25.92 -29.31
CA LYS A 162 -4.77 -25.31 -28.07
C LYS A 162 -5.24 -26.01 -26.79
N TYR A 163 -6.49 -26.50 -26.77
CA TYR A 163 -7.08 -27.19 -25.63
C TYR A 163 -7.68 -28.52 -26.05
N ASN A 164 -7.48 -29.56 -25.23
CA ASN A 164 -7.93 -30.94 -25.50
C ASN A 164 -9.45 -31.14 -25.34
N LYS A 165 -10.14 -30.21 -24.65
CA LYS A 165 -11.58 -30.29 -24.37
C LYS A 165 -12.34 -29.39 -25.35
N THR A 166 -13.48 -29.85 -25.86
CA THR A 166 -14.41 -29.01 -26.63
C THR A 166 -15.33 -28.23 -25.69
N CYS A 167 -15.53 -26.94 -25.95
CA CYS A 167 -16.50 -26.11 -25.24
C CYS A 167 -17.92 -26.41 -25.71
N SER A 168 -18.88 -26.42 -24.79
CA SER A 168 -20.32 -26.45 -25.10
C SER A 168 -20.87 -25.07 -25.50
N GLY A 169 -20.19 -23.99 -25.10
CA GLY A 169 -20.66 -22.61 -25.26
C GLY A 169 -21.73 -22.20 -24.23
N ASN A 170 -22.04 -23.07 -23.28
CA ASN A 170 -23.06 -22.87 -22.24
C ASN A 170 -22.51 -22.96 -20.82
N GLU A 171 -21.18 -23.07 -20.65
CA GLU A 171 -20.48 -23.02 -19.36
C GLU A 171 -20.94 -21.84 -18.48
N ASN A 172 -20.86 -22.02 -17.16
CA ASN A 172 -21.38 -21.06 -16.19
C ASN A 172 -20.34 -20.00 -15.84
N LEU A 173 -20.60 -18.74 -16.23
CA LEU A 173 -19.73 -17.61 -15.89
C LEU A 173 -19.74 -17.24 -14.40
N GLN A 174 -20.75 -17.69 -13.64
CA GLN A 174 -20.81 -17.50 -12.19
C GLN A 174 -19.76 -18.34 -11.45
N GLU A 175 -19.33 -19.45 -12.04
CA GLU A 175 -18.32 -20.31 -11.43
C GLU A 175 -16.99 -19.56 -11.33
N ARG A 176 -16.44 -19.47 -10.11
CA ARG A 176 -15.21 -18.72 -9.80
C ARG A 176 -15.28 -17.26 -10.29
N TYR A 177 -16.45 -16.63 -10.20
CA TYR A 177 -16.62 -15.23 -10.48
C TYR A 177 -16.21 -14.38 -9.28
N LYS A 178 -15.32 -13.41 -9.51
CA LYS A 178 -15.07 -12.28 -8.64
C LYS A 178 -15.13 -11.03 -9.52
N GLN A 179 -16.00 -10.08 -9.18
CA GLN A 179 -16.12 -8.83 -9.93
C GLN A 179 -14.82 -8.02 -9.80
N ASP A 180 -14.41 -7.35 -10.88
CA ASP A 180 -13.27 -6.44 -10.85
C ASP A 180 -13.51 -5.35 -9.80
N THR A 181 -12.54 -5.14 -8.91
CA THR A 181 -12.66 -4.16 -7.83
C THR A 181 -12.75 -2.72 -8.35
N LYS A 182 -12.37 -2.46 -9.60
CA LYS A 182 -12.46 -1.15 -10.24
C LYS A 182 -13.68 -0.99 -11.16
N MET A 183 -14.60 -1.96 -11.20
CA MET A 183 -15.78 -1.94 -12.09
C MET A 183 -16.65 -0.69 -11.91
N SER A 184 -16.91 -0.29 -10.65
CA SER A 184 -17.69 0.91 -10.34
C SER A 184 -17.07 2.18 -10.93
N PHE A 185 -15.73 2.30 -10.92
CA PHE A 185 -15.03 3.45 -11.52
C PHE A 185 -15.22 3.52 -13.04
N VAL A 186 -15.15 2.38 -13.73
CA VAL A 186 -15.35 2.33 -15.19
C VAL A 186 -16.75 2.84 -15.53
N LYS A 187 -17.78 2.41 -14.79
CA LYS A 187 -19.14 2.92 -14.99
C LYS A 187 -19.28 4.39 -14.62
N LYS A 188 -18.74 4.82 -13.46
CA LYS A 188 -18.74 6.24 -13.06
C LYS A 188 -18.10 7.13 -14.13
N ALA A 189 -17.02 6.68 -14.80
CA ALA A 189 -16.39 7.41 -15.90
C ALA A 189 -17.32 7.53 -17.13
N ILE A 190 -17.98 6.43 -17.52
CA ILE A 190 -18.97 6.45 -18.63
C ILE A 190 -20.12 7.40 -18.30
N TYR A 191 -20.66 7.33 -17.08
CA TYR A 191 -21.73 8.23 -16.63
C TYR A 191 -21.26 9.68 -16.56
N THR A 192 -20.02 9.94 -16.14
CA THR A 192 -19.45 11.30 -16.14
C THR A 192 -19.48 11.90 -17.54
N MET A 193 -19.06 11.13 -18.56
CA MET A 193 -19.12 11.56 -19.95
C MET A 193 -20.57 11.82 -20.40
N ALA A 194 -21.50 10.94 -20.03
CA ALA A 194 -22.91 11.07 -20.36
C ALA A 194 -23.56 12.31 -19.71
N TYR A 195 -23.31 12.54 -18.42
CA TYR A 195 -23.79 13.74 -17.71
C TYR A 195 -23.18 15.02 -18.29
N GLY A 196 -21.87 15.04 -18.58
CA GLY A 196 -21.24 16.21 -19.21
C GLY A 196 -21.84 16.53 -20.57
N LEU A 197 -22.11 15.52 -21.40
CA LEU A 197 -22.76 15.71 -22.70
C LEU A 197 -24.21 16.18 -22.55
N HIS A 198 -24.93 15.66 -21.56
CA HIS A 198 -26.30 16.06 -21.23
C HIS A 198 -26.38 17.51 -20.77
N ASP A 199 -25.47 17.94 -19.89
CA ASP A 199 -25.41 19.31 -19.39
C ASP A 199 -25.03 20.29 -20.51
N MET A 200 -24.11 19.89 -21.40
CA MET A 200 -23.79 20.64 -22.60
C MET A 200 -24.99 20.73 -23.56
N GLN A 201 -25.72 19.63 -23.77
CA GLN A 201 -26.88 19.58 -24.65
C GLN A 201 -28.00 20.48 -24.15
N LYS A 202 -28.30 20.45 -22.84
CA LYS A 202 -29.27 21.36 -22.22
C LYS A 202 -28.89 22.82 -22.34
N ALA A 203 -27.60 23.14 -22.29
CA ALA A 203 -27.12 24.51 -22.34
C ALA A 203 -27.02 25.07 -23.77
N LYS A 204 -26.88 24.21 -24.78
CA LYS A 204 -26.67 24.61 -26.18
C LYS A 204 -27.86 24.35 -27.10
N CYS A 205 -28.68 23.36 -26.78
CA CYS A 205 -29.80 22.95 -27.64
C CYS A 205 -31.13 23.15 -26.92
N ASN A 206 -32.09 23.79 -27.61
CA ASN A 206 -33.45 24.00 -27.07
C ASN A 206 -34.35 22.76 -27.16
N ASN A 207 -34.01 21.81 -28.04
CA ASN A 207 -34.81 20.61 -28.33
C ASN A 207 -34.02 19.34 -28.03
N SER A 208 -34.73 18.21 -27.95
CA SER A 208 -34.12 16.88 -27.81
C SER A 208 -33.17 16.56 -28.96
N GLY A 209 -32.05 15.93 -28.65
CA GLY A 209 -31.03 15.53 -29.62
C GLY A 209 -29.92 16.56 -29.79
N LEU A 210 -29.10 16.34 -30.82
CA LEU A 210 -27.98 17.23 -31.16
C LEU A 210 -28.45 18.38 -32.05
N CYS A 211 -27.90 19.56 -31.82
CA CYS A 211 -28.11 20.75 -32.64
C CYS A 211 -26.79 21.23 -33.27
N ALA A 212 -26.87 22.22 -34.16
CA ALA A 212 -25.71 22.77 -34.86
C ALA A 212 -24.61 23.28 -33.91
N ASP A 213 -24.99 23.80 -32.74
CA ASP A 213 -24.04 24.31 -31.74
C ASP A 213 -23.19 23.22 -31.04
N MET A 214 -23.55 21.95 -31.23
CA MET A 214 -22.78 20.80 -30.73
C MET A 214 -22.02 20.06 -31.86
N LEU A 215 -22.10 20.54 -33.11
CA LEU A 215 -21.55 19.87 -34.28
C LEU A 215 -20.62 20.79 -35.08
N PRO A 216 -19.31 20.48 -35.17
CA PRO A 216 -18.60 19.40 -34.48
C PRO A 216 -18.44 19.67 -32.97
N LEU A 217 -18.21 18.61 -32.19
CA LEU A 217 -18.00 18.74 -30.74
C LEU A 217 -16.73 19.55 -30.45
N ASN A 218 -16.88 20.70 -29.78
CA ASN A 218 -15.75 21.47 -29.28
C ASN A 218 -15.23 20.84 -27.97
N GLY A 219 -14.07 20.19 -28.03
CA GLY A 219 -13.46 19.50 -26.89
C GLY A 219 -13.12 20.41 -25.70
N SER A 220 -12.64 21.64 -25.94
CA SER A 220 -12.31 22.59 -24.87
C SER A 220 -13.56 23.08 -24.15
N LEU A 221 -14.64 23.30 -24.89
CA LEU A 221 -15.94 23.61 -24.29
C LEU A 221 -16.49 22.42 -23.51
N PHE A 222 -16.43 21.21 -24.09
CA PHE A 222 -16.89 20.00 -23.42
C PHE A 222 -16.13 19.71 -22.12
N LEU A 223 -14.82 19.97 -22.08
CA LEU A 223 -14.02 19.86 -20.86
C LEU A 223 -14.56 20.75 -19.72
N GLN A 224 -15.04 21.95 -20.02
CA GLN A 224 -15.64 22.83 -19.01
C GLN A 224 -16.92 22.22 -18.40
N TYR A 225 -17.71 21.53 -19.22
CA TYR A 225 -18.88 20.79 -18.72
C TYR A 225 -18.45 19.57 -17.90
N LEU A 226 -17.45 18.81 -18.35
CA LEU A 226 -16.92 17.65 -17.62
C LEU A 226 -16.40 18.01 -16.22
N LEU A 227 -15.64 19.10 -16.08
CA LEU A 227 -15.10 19.54 -14.78
C LEU A 227 -16.22 19.94 -13.79
N ASN A 228 -17.39 20.33 -14.29
CA ASN A 228 -18.54 20.74 -13.48
C ASN A 228 -19.58 19.63 -13.27
N VAL A 229 -19.34 18.41 -13.78
CA VAL A 229 -20.26 17.29 -13.58
C VAL A 229 -20.39 16.96 -12.10
N SER A 230 -21.64 16.83 -11.66
CA SER A 230 -21.98 16.33 -10.33
C SER A 230 -23.21 15.44 -10.38
N PHE A 231 -23.09 14.21 -9.90
CA PHE A 231 -24.22 13.28 -9.79
C PHE A 231 -24.10 12.36 -8.59
N VAL A 232 -25.22 11.79 -8.15
CA VAL A 232 -25.27 10.81 -7.07
C VAL A 232 -25.08 9.41 -7.64
N TRP A 233 -24.17 8.66 -7.05
CA TRP A 233 -23.93 7.24 -7.32
C TRP A 233 -24.11 6.47 -6.01
N GLU A 234 -25.26 5.80 -5.87
CA GLU A 234 -25.69 5.17 -4.62
C GLU A 234 -25.69 6.18 -3.46
N ASN A 235 -24.79 6.02 -2.48
CA ASN A 235 -24.65 6.90 -1.32
C ASN A 235 -23.47 7.89 -1.45
N GLU A 236 -22.90 8.02 -2.64
CA GLU A 236 -21.75 8.87 -2.92
C GLU A 236 -22.10 9.96 -3.93
N THR A 237 -21.43 11.11 -3.81
CA THR A 237 -21.49 12.17 -4.83
C THR A 237 -20.22 12.12 -5.66
N VAL A 238 -20.37 11.87 -6.96
CA VAL A 238 -19.29 12.00 -7.93
C VAL A 238 -19.20 13.46 -8.33
N LYS A 239 -18.04 14.06 -8.09
CA LYS A 239 -17.68 15.44 -8.42
C LYS A 239 -16.17 15.56 -8.55
N PHE A 240 -15.69 16.63 -9.17
CA PHE A 240 -14.27 16.88 -9.42
C PHE A 240 -13.82 18.19 -8.76
N ASP A 241 -12.55 18.25 -8.39
CA ASP A 241 -11.91 19.49 -7.95
C ASP A 241 -11.39 20.31 -9.16
N GLU A 242 -10.73 21.43 -8.88
CA GLU A 242 -10.17 22.32 -9.92
C GLU A 242 -9.13 21.65 -10.82
N LYS A 243 -8.53 20.53 -10.40
CA LYS A 243 -7.57 19.74 -11.16
C LYS A 243 -8.21 18.58 -11.92
N GLY A 244 -9.51 18.35 -11.72
CA GLY A 244 -10.24 17.24 -12.32
C GLY A 244 -10.16 15.94 -11.51
N ASP A 245 -9.77 16.00 -10.24
CA ASP A 245 -9.62 14.83 -9.38
C ASP A 245 -10.90 14.58 -8.54
N PRO A 246 -11.41 13.33 -8.48
CA PRO A 246 -12.50 12.98 -7.58
C PRO A 246 -11.99 12.87 -6.12
N PRO A 247 -12.88 12.98 -5.11
CA PRO A 247 -12.49 12.82 -3.71
C PRO A 247 -11.90 11.43 -3.44
N GLY A 248 -10.70 11.39 -2.86
CA GLY A 248 -10.00 10.15 -2.52
C GLY A 248 -10.63 9.42 -1.33
N ARG A 249 -11.01 8.15 -1.54
CA ARG A 249 -11.47 7.21 -0.52
C ARG A 249 -10.79 5.87 -0.75
N TYR A 250 -10.30 5.26 0.31
CA TYR A 250 -9.58 4.00 0.22
C TYR A 250 -10.04 3.02 1.29
N ASP A 251 -10.05 1.74 0.94
CA ASP A 251 -10.21 0.63 1.87
C ASP A 251 -8.84 0.05 2.20
N ILE A 252 -8.62 -0.29 3.46
CA ILE A 252 -7.40 -0.92 3.95
C ILE A 252 -7.65 -2.42 4.01
N MET A 253 -6.91 -3.16 3.21
CA MET A 253 -7.00 -4.61 3.09
C MET A 253 -5.80 -5.26 3.78
N ASN A 254 -6.02 -6.40 4.42
CA ASN A 254 -4.95 -7.22 4.98
C ASN A 254 -5.08 -8.65 4.43
N PHE A 255 -4.00 -9.20 3.88
CA PHE A 255 -3.99 -10.55 3.33
C PHE A 255 -3.74 -11.55 4.48
N GLN A 256 -4.73 -12.37 4.82
CA GLN A 256 -4.70 -13.19 6.03
C GLN A 256 -5.02 -14.64 5.71
N TYR A 257 -4.42 -15.56 6.48
CA TYR A 257 -4.92 -16.93 6.56
C TYR A 257 -6.27 -16.97 7.28
N ILE A 258 -7.24 -17.65 6.68
CA ILE A 258 -8.61 -17.83 7.15
C ILE A 258 -8.76 -19.29 7.61
N PRO A 259 -8.79 -19.56 8.93
CA PRO A 259 -8.86 -20.92 9.45
C PRO A 259 -10.14 -21.66 9.06
N GLU A 260 -11.25 -20.94 8.88
CA GLU A 260 -12.58 -21.51 8.66
C GLU A 260 -12.68 -22.29 7.34
N ASN A 261 -11.92 -21.88 6.32
CA ASN A 261 -11.90 -22.51 4.99
C ASN A 261 -10.50 -23.02 4.60
N ASN A 262 -9.52 -22.96 5.51
CA ASN A 262 -8.12 -23.34 5.28
C ASN A 262 -7.55 -22.66 4.02
N SER A 263 -7.84 -21.38 3.82
CA SER A 263 -7.38 -20.60 2.67
C SER A 263 -6.80 -19.25 3.07
N TYR A 264 -6.27 -18.51 2.11
CA TYR A 264 -5.85 -17.12 2.31
C TYR A 264 -6.76 -16.21 1.49
N ASP A 265 -7.15 -15.08 2.06
CA ASP A 265 -7.90 -14.06 1.31
C ASP A 265 -7.62 -12.66 1.90
N TYR A 266 -8.00 -11.65 1.15
CA TYR A 266 -7.98 -10.27 1.60
C TYR A 266 -9.16 -10.01 2.54
N LYS A 267 -8.85 -9.48 3.72
CA LYS A 267 -9.83 -9.01 4.69
C LYS A 267 -9.84 -7.49 4.71
N HIS A 268 -11.02 -6.89 4.59
CA HIS A 268 -11.21 -5.45 4.78
C HIS A 268 -11.10 -5.12 6.27
N VAL A 269 -10.07 -4.35 6.65
CA VAL A 269 -9.74 -4.08 8.05
C VAL A 269 -9.88 -2.63 8.49
N GLY A 270 -9.95 -1.71 7.54
CA GLY A 270 -10.06 -0.29 7.82
C GLY A 270 -10.41 0.52 6.59
N SER A 271 -10.58 1.82 6.75
CA SER A 271 -10.80 2.76 5.65
C SER A 271 -10.03 4.05 5.87
N TRP A 272 -9.70 4.73 4.78
CA TRP A 272 -9.18 6.08 4.79
C TRP A 272 -10.11 6.98 3.99
N ASN A 273 -10.53 8.09 4.59
CA ASN A 273 -11.38 9.07 3.94
C ASN A 273 -10.99 10.48 4.38
N SER A 274 -10.56 11.31 3.42
CA SER A 274 -10.30 12.74 3.63
C SER A 274 -9.39 13.03 4.84
N GLY A 275 -8.28 12.29 4.95
CA GLY A 275 -7.29 12.44 6.03
C GLY A 275 -7.59 11.67 7.32
N LYS A 276 -8.78 11.05 7.45
CA LYS A 276 -9.11 10.20 8.59
C LYS A 276 -8.88 8.73 8.25
N LEU A 277 -7.96 8.09 8.98
CA LEU A 277 -7.77 6.64 8.98
C LEU A 277 -8.62 6.01 10.10
N ASP A 278 -9.45 5.04 9.77
CA ASP A 278 -10.28 4.29 10.71
C ASP A 278 -10.02 2.79 10.55
N ILE A 279 -9.53 2.14 11.61
CA ILE A 279 -9.24 0.70 11.63
C ILE A 279 -10.27 0.03 12.53
N PHE A 280 -11.14 -0.79 11.94
CA PHE A 280 -12.28 -1.40 12.62
C PHE A 280 -12.18 -2.93 12.72
N GLN A 281 -11.14 -3.56 12.15
CA GLN A 281 -10.78 -4.96 12.40
C GLN A 281 -9.29 -5.09 12.74
N PRO A 282 -8.90 -6.11 13.51
CA PRO A 282 -7.49 -6.35 13.80
C PRO A 282 -6.75 -6.88 12.55
N PHE A 283 -5.51 -6.42 12.40
CA PHE A 283 -4.54 -7.01 11.48
C PHE A 283 -4.10 -8.39 11.97
N ARG A 284 -3.81 -9.30 11.03
CA ARG A 284 -3.08 -10.53 11.29
C ARG A 284 -1.67 -10.35 10.79
N TRP A 285 -0.71 -10.33 11.70
CA TRP A 285 0.70 -10.22 11.37
C TRP A 285 1.26 -11.61 11.10
N ASN A 286 2.08 -11.78 10.06
CA ASN A 286 2.85 -13.01 9.84
C ASN A 286 4.35 -12.81 9.53
N PRO A 287 5.12 -12.09 10.36
CA PRO A 287 6.58 -12.21 10.32
C PRO A 287 7.07 -13.37 11.22
N ARG A 288 8.12 -14.09 10.78
CA ARG A 288 8.83 -15.15 11.53
C ARG A 288 9.26 -14.74 12.94
N HIS A 289 9.37 -13.44 13.19
CA HIS A 289 9.90 -12.86 14.42
C HIS A 289 8.85 -12.21 15.32
N VAL A 290 7.56 -12.45 15.08
CA VAL A 290 6.49 -11.92 15.92
C VAL A 290 5.88 -13.05 16.75
N THR A 291 6.27 -13.14 18.01
CA THR A 291 5.77 -14.15 18.95
C THR A 291 4.54 -13.72 19.76
N ASN A 292 4.03 -12.49 19.57
CA ASN A 292 2.71 -11.97 19.96
C ASN A 292 2.76 -10.43 19.88
N GLY A 293 2.34 -9.81 18.77
CA GLY A 293 2.30 -8.35 18.70
C GLY A 293 2.38 -7.75 17.31
N ILE A 294 2.53 -6.44 17.25
CA ILE A 294 2.78 -5.65 16.03
C ILE A 294 4.27 -5.77 15.68
N PRO A 295 4.66 -5.98 14.41
CA PRO A 295 6.07 -6.02 14.03
C PRO A 295 6.77 -4.70 14.36
N GLU A 296 7.80 -4.77 15.19
CA GLU A 296 8.68 -3.65 15.47
C GLU A 296 9.65 -3.45 14.29
N SER A 297 9.66 -2.24 13.73
CA SER A 297 10.53 -1.85 12.61
C SER A 297 11.18 -0.51 12.94
N VAL A 298 12.24 -0.55 13.75
CA VAL A 298 12.98 0.62 14.25
C VAL A 298 14.47 0.38 14.08
N CYS A 299 15.23 1.41 13.69
CA CYS A 299 16.67 1.25 13.46
C CYS A 299 17.42 0.99 14.77
N SER A 300 17.13 1.81 15.79
CA SER A 300 17.70 1.72 17.13
C SER A 300 16.59 1.68 18.18
N LYS A 301 16.76 0.82 19.18
CA LYS A 301 15.85 0.78 20.34
C LYS A 301 16.05 2.02 21.22
N PRO A 302 15.04 2.42 22.01
CA PRO A 302 15.21 3.43 23.04
C PRO A 302 16.40 3.10 23.94
N CYS A 303 17.22 4.09 24.27
CA CYS A 303 18.36 3.89 25.14
C CYS A 303 17.90 3.60 26.57
N GLU A 304 18.64 2.71 27.24
CA GLU A 304 18.49 2.49 28.67
C GLU A 304 18.85 3.76 29.44
N ARG A 305 18.40 3.83 30.71
CA ARG A 305 18.69 4.96 31.59
C ARG A 305 20.20 5.16 31.75
N GLY A 306 20.62 6.43 31.87
CA GLY A 306 22.03 6.81 31.98
C GLY A 306 22.81 6.78 30.67
N LYS A 307 22.13 6.60 29.52
CA LYS A 307 22.74 6.63 28.19
C LYS A 307 22.07 7.68 27.31
N VAL A 308 22.87 8.44 26.58
CA VAL A 308 22.41 9.39 25.55
C VAL A 308 22.37 8.73 24.17
N LYS A 309 21.52 9.26 23.30
CA LYS A 309 21.46 8.95 21.88
C LYS A 309 22.58 9.70 21.16
N SER A 310 23.52 8.95 20.58
CA SER A 310 24.52 9.49 19.67
C SER A 310 24.13 9.13 18.24
N VAL A 311 23.71 10.13 17.46
CA VAL A 311 23.36 9.97 16.04
C VAL A 311 24.66 9.99 15.23
N GLN A 312 24.97 8.87 14.58
CA GLN A 312 26.23 8.69 13.86
C GLN A 312 26.20 9.25 12.42
N SER A 313 25.03 9.56 11.89
CA SER A 313 24.86 10.08 10.54
C SER A 313 23.75 11.14 10.48
N GLU A 314 24.07 12.32 9.95
CA GLU A 314 23.08 13.37 9.74
C GLU A 314 22.00 12.99 8.72
N SER A 315 22.31 12.06 7.80
CA SER A 315 21.37 11.59 6.77
C SER A 315 20.33 10.59 7.30
N VAL A 316 20.59 9.91 8.42
CA VAL A 316 19.68 8.91 9.00
C VAL A 316 19.46 9.18 10.48
N LYS A 317 18.58 10.14 10.76
CA LYS A 317 18.26 10.58 12.14
C LYS A 317 17.64 9.49 13.02
N CYS A 318 17.05 8.45 12.42
CA CYS A 318 16.40 7.36 13.16
C CYS A 318 17.38 6.32 13.73
N CYS A 319 18.66 6.38 13.35
CA CYS A 319 19.68 5.43 13.80
C CYS A 319 20.63 6.12 14.76
N TRP A 320 20.68 5.63 16.00
CA TRP A 320 21.59 6.11 17.05
C TRP A 320 22.27 4.96 17.77
N VAL A 321 23.40 5.25 18.41
CA VAL A 321 24.08 4.37 19.36
C VAL A 321 23.87 4.95 20.76
N CYS A 322 23.58 4.08 21.73
CA CYS A 322 23.42 4.49 23.12
C CYS A 322 24.80 4.57 23.79
N VAL A 323 25.20 5.76 24.21
CA VAL A 323 26.50 6.02 24.85
C VAL A 323 26.26 6.35 26.31
N ALA A 324 26.96 5.68 27.23
CA ALA A 324 26.82 5.93 28.66
C ALA A 324 27.37 7.31 29.04
N CYS A 325 26.67 7.99 29.93
CA CYS A 325 27.20 9.16 30.62
C CYS A 325 28.38 8.75 31.52
N LYS A 326 29.29 9.69 31.78
CA LYS A 326 30.37 9.48 32.76
C LYS A 326 29.81 9.42 34.18
N GLU A 327 30.59 8.87 35.11
CA GLU A 327 30.15 8.68 36.50
C GLU A 327 29.76 9.99 37.22
N ASN A 328 30.38 11.11 36.84
CA ASN A 328 30.11 12.44 37.38
C ASN A 328 29.03 13.21 36.60
N GLN A 329 28.34 12.56 35.66
CA GLN A 329 27.37 13.18 34.76
C GLN A 329 25.98 12.60 34.96
N TYR A 330 24.96 13.45 34.79
CA TYR A 330 23.56 13.05 34.76
C TYR A 330 22.95 13.31 33.38
N LEU A 331 21.85 12.62 33.08
CA LEU A 331 21.11 12.79 31.83
C LEU A 331 20.25 14.05 31.90
N GLU A 332 20.61 15.10 31.16
CA GLU A 332 19.82 16.33 31.05
C GLU A 332 18.65 16.15 30.08
N ASP A 333 18.93 15.55 28.92
CA ASP A 333 17.95 15.18 27.92
C ASP A 333 18.40 13.88 27.20
N GLU A 334 17.63 13.41 26.21
CA GLU A 334 17.94 12.15 25.52
C GLU A 334 19.24 12.18 24.69
N PHE A 335 19.86 13.35 24.48
CA PHE A 335 21.05 13.55 23.66
C PHE A 335 22.24 14.10 24.46
N THR A 336 22.03 14.61 25.67
CA THR A 336 23.02 15.38 26.43
C THR A 336 23.22 14.84 27.85
N CYS A 337 24.49 14.50 28.15
CA CYS A 337 24.95 14.26 29.51
C CYS A 337 25.56 15.56 30.06
N LYS A 338 25.19 15.94 31.27
CA LYS A 338 25.65 17.16 31.93
C LYS A 338 26.45 16.84 33.18
N ASP A 339 27.54 17.55 33.39
CA ASP A 339 28.38 17.40 34.57
C ASP A 339 27.66 17.89 35.83
N CYS A 340 27.83 17.17 36.94
CA CYS A 340 27.42 17.64 38.26
C CYS A 340 28.33 18.77 38.77
N ASP A 341 27.76 19.67 39.57
CA ASP A 341 28.52 20.69 40.28
C ASP A 341 29.48 20.06 41.30
N LEU A 342 30.55 20.79 41.63
CA LEU A 342 31.55 20.35 42.61
C LEU A 342 30.89 20.06 43.97
N GLY A 343 31.13 18.87 44.50
CA GLY A 343 30.56 18.39 45.76
C GLY A 343 29.25 17.61 45.61
N TRP A 344 28.75 17.45 44.38
CA TRP A 344 27.54 16.69 44.06
C TRP A 344 27.86 15.49 43.16
N TRP A 345 27.09 14.42 43.31
CA TRP A 345 27.17 13.22 42.49
C TRP A 345 25.80 12.81 41.95
N PRO A 346 25.70 12.24 40.75
CA PRO A 346 24.43 11.70 40.26
C PRO A 346 23.92 10.57 41.16
N ASN A 347 22.61 10.48 41.36
CA ASN A 347 22.02 9.28 41.96
C ASN A 347 22.04 8.08 41.01
N ASP A 348 21.66 6.90 41.53
CA ASP A 348 21.56 5.65 40.77
C ASP A 348 20.62 5.74 39.55
N ASN A 349 19.72 6.73 39.53
CA ASN A 349 18.78 6.94 38.43
C ASN A 349 19.33 7.83 37.31
N LEU A 350 20.43 8.56 37.53
CA LEU A 350 21.11 9.43 36.55
C LEU A 350 20.19 10.47 35.87
N THR A 351 19.19 11.02 36.57
CA THR A 351 18.17 11.95 36.01
C THR A 351 18.24 13.39 36.56
N ALA A 352 17.84 14.36 35.73
CA ALA A 352 17.96 15.82 35.91
C ALA A 352 17.03 16.56 36.88
N ASP A 353 16.36 15.90 37.82
CA ASP A 353 15.52 16.62 38.79
C ASP A 353 16.34 17.00 40.04
N ASN A 354 16.20 18.22 40.55
CA ASN A 354 17.03 18.80 41.63
C ASN A 354 16.98 18.03 42.97
N SER A 355 16.13 17.03 43.10
CA SER A 355 16.02 16.10 44.23
C SER A 355 16.94 14.87 44.12
N PHE A 356 17.80 14.79 43.10
CA PHE A 356 18.52 13.57 42.71
C PHE A 356 20.05 13.67 42.71
N LEU A 357 20.62 14.76 43.22
CA LEU A 357 22.07 14.88 43.43
C LEU A 357 22.41 14.55 44.88
N ILE A 358 23.42 13.69 45.08
CA ILE A 358 23.88 13.30 46.41
C ILE A 358 25.08 14.19 46.76
N SER A 359 25.03 14.86 47.91
CA SER A 359 26.19 15.59 48.43
C SER A 359 27.30 14.62 48.83
N VAL A 360 28.49 14.77 48.26
CA VAL A 360 29.64 13.94 48.61
C VAL A 360 30.30 14.52 49.87
N PRO A 361 30.41 13.76 50.98
CA PRO A 361 31.05 14.26 52.19
C PRO A 361 32.53 14.58 51.93
N LYS A 362 32.99 15.74 52.44
CA LYS A 362 34.41 16.11 52.41
C LYS A 362 35.22 15.09 53.19
N ILE A 363 36.00 14.28 52.49
CA ILE A 363 37.07 13.50 53.11
C ILE A 363 38.22 14.48 53.35
N SER A 364 38.45 14.85 54.61
CA SER A 364 39.70 15.49 55.01
C SER A 364 40.83 14.49 54.83
N LEU A 365 41.59 14.63 53.75
CA LEU A 365 42.90 13.99 53.64
C LEU A 365 43.82 14.71 54.62
N ASP A 366 43.87 14.22 55.86
CA ASP A 366 44.94 14.54 56.79
C ASP A 366 46.22 13.91 56.22
N ILE A 367 46.94 14.72 55.45
CA ILE A 367 48.30 14.41 55.02
C ILE A 367 49.18 14.65 56.24
N SER A 368 49.50 13.56 56.95
CA SER A 368 50.42 13.53 58.09
C SER A 368 51.86 13.78 57.67
#